data_AF-A0A8T7CLM1-F1
#
_entry.id   AF-A0A8T7CLM1-F1
#
_cell.length_a   1.000
_cell.length_b   1.000
_cell.length_c   1.000
_cell.angle_alpha   90.00
_cell.angle_beta   90.00
_cell.angle_gamma   90.00
#
_symmetry.space_group_name_H-M   'P 1'
#
loop_
_entity.id
_entity.type
_entity.pdbx_description
1 polymer ?
#
loop_
_entity_poly.entity_id
_entity_poly.type
_entity_poly.pdbx_seq_one_letter_code
_entity_poly.pdbx_strand_id
1 'polypeptide(L)'
;MREIESYTMNFGPQHPAAHGVLRLVLEMDGEVIHRADPHVGLLHRGTEKLAESKPFNQSIGYMDRLDYVSMMCNEHAYVAA
;
A
#
# COMPACT_ATOMS: atom_id res chain seq x y z
N MET A 1 11.06 -9.58 38.17
CA MET A 1 11.04 -9.40 36.70
C MET A 1 10.43 -8.02 36.46
N ARG A 2 11.02 -7.18 35.61
CA ARG A 2 10.38 -5.89 35.24
C ARG A 2 9.15 -6.23 34.40
N GLU A 3 7.98 -5.73 34.79
CA GLU A 3 6.81 -5.74 33.92
C GLU A 3 7.13 -4.86 32.70
N ILE A 4 6.96 -5.41 31.50
CA ILE A 4 7.12 -4.66 30.27
C ILE A 4 5.78 -3.97 30.03
N GLU A 5 5.81 -2.63 29.95
CA GLU A 5 4.60 -1.86 29.69
C GLU A 5 4.31 -1.85 28.18
N SER A 6 3.03 -2.01 27.82
CA SER A 6 2.59 -1.88 26.44
C SER A 6 2.86 -0.47 25.92
N TYR A 7 3.49 -0.35 24.76
CA TYR A 7 3.76 0.94 24.12
C TYR A 7 3.37 0.94 22.64
N THR A 8 3.15 2.14 22.12
CA THR A 8 2.84 2.36 20.71
C THR A 8 4.08 2.82 19.95
N MET A 9 4.42 2.11 18.87
CA MET A 9 5.52 2.44 17.98
C MET A 9 4.99 2.87 16.61
N ASN A 10 5.55 3.94 16.05
CA ASN A 10 5.25 4.38 14.69
C ASN A 10 6.35 3.89 13.73
N PHE A 11 6.04 2.87 12.94
CA PHE A 11 6.87 2.41 11.84
C PHE A 11 6.53 3.23 10.60
N GLY A 12 7.37 4.23 10.30
CA GLY A 12 7.07 5.24 9.28
C GLY A 12 7.46 4.85 7.85
N PRO A 13 7.00 5.62 6.85
CA PRO A 13 7.20 5.34 5.42
C PRO A 13 8.65 5.49 4.94
N GLN A 14 9.52 6.12 5.73
CA GLN A 14 10.94 6.26 5.40
C GLN A 14 11.74 4.98 5.71
N HIS A 15 11.18 4.05 6.49
CA HIS A 15 11.89 2.86 6.91
C HIS A 15 12.19 1.93 5.72
N PRO A 16 13.43 1.44 5.53
CA PRO A 16 13.78 0.61 4.36
C PRO A 16 12.93 -0.66 4.21
N ALA A 17 12.56 -1.28 5.34
CA ALA A 17 11.71 -2.47 5.35
C ALA A 17 10.20 -2.17 5.14
N ALA A 18 9.81 -0.91 4.90
CA ALA A 18 8.44 -0.57 4.53
C ALA A 18 8.09 -0.94 3.07
N HIS A 19 9.11 -1.29 2.25
CA HIS A 19 8.95 -1.72 0.86
C HIS A 19 8.10 -0.77 0.00
N GLY A 20 8.31 0.53 0.17
CA GLY A 20 7.53 1.59 -0.44
C GLY A 20 7.02 2.56 0.62
N VAL A 21 5.81 3.08 0.44
CA VAL A 21 5.20 4.04 1.36
C VAL A 21 4.11 3.39 2.20
N LEU A 22 4.54 2.81 3.32
CA LEU A 22 3.66 2.21 4.33
C LEU A 22 3.95 2.81 5.69
N ARG A 23 2.89 3.15 6.43
CA ARG A 23 2.98 3.49 7.84
C ARG A 23 2.22 2.45 8.66
N LEU A 24 2.84 1.93 9.72
CA LEU A 24 2.20 1.04 10.69
C LEU A 24 2.27 1.68 12.07
N VAL A 25 1.11 1.78 12.72
CA VAL A 25 1.04 2.08 14.16
C VAL A 25 0.94 0.73 14.89
N LEU A 26 1.97 0.37 15.62
CA LEU A 26 2.10 -0.93 16.29
C LEU A 26 1.91 -0.77 17.79
N GLU A 27 1.00 -1.55 18.38
CA GLU A 27 0.87 -1.71 19.82
C GLU A 27 1.62 -2.98 20.23
N MET A 28 2.64 -2.82 21.06
CA MET A 28 3.62 -3.87 21.37
C MET A 28 3.74 -4.06 22.88
N ASP A 29 3.83 -5.33 23.30
CA ASP A 29 4.29 -5.74 24.63
C ASP A 29 5.65 -6.43 24.46
N GLY A 30 6.72 -5.68 24.71
CA GLY A 30 8.08 -6.11 24.42
C GLY A 30 8.29 -6.39 22.93
N GLU A 31 8.59 -7.64 22.59
CA GLU A 31 8.82 -8.09 21.21
C GLU A 31 7.54 -8.61 20.52
N VAL A 32 6.43 -8.70 21.25
CA VAL A 32 5.15 -9.22 20.73
C VAL A 32 4.27 -8.06 20.26
N ILE A 33 3.79 -8.16 19.02
CA ILE A 33 2.80 -7.21 18.46
C ILE A 33 1.41 -7.69 18.86
N HIS A 34 0.69 -6.89 19.64
CA HIS A 34 -0.72 -7.16 19.97
C HIS A 34 -1.67 -6.66 18.89
N ARG A 35 -1.34 -5.51 18.29
CA ARG A 35 -2.16 -4.89 17.24
C ARG A 35 -1.29 -4.10 16.28
N ALA A 36 -1.66 -4.13 15.00
CA ALA A 36 -1.08 -3.30 13.97
C ALA A 36 -2.20 -2.55 13.24
N ASP A 37 -2.06 -1.24 13.12
CA ASP A 37 -2.96 -0.38 12.34
C ASP A 37 -2.21 0.14 11.09
N PRO A 38 -2.47 -0.45 9.90
CA PRO A 38 -1.83 -0.05 8.65
C PRO A 38 -2.48 1.19 8.04
N HIS A 39 -1.71 2.27 7.98
CA HIS A 39 -2.11 3.52 7.35
C HIS A 39 -1.65 3.49 5.89
N VAL A 40 -2.57 3.09 5.00
CA VAL A 40 -2.38 3.06 3.55
C VAL A 40 -2.89 4.34 2.88
N GLY A 41 -2.63 4.48 1.57
CA GLY A 41 -3.10 5.62 0.77
C GLY A 41 -2.08 6.73 0.53
N LEU A 42 -0.86 6.61 1.08
CA LEU A 42 0.25 7.53 0.81
C LEU A 42 0.67 7.57 -0.68
N LEU A 43 0.32 6.53 -1.45
CA LEU A 43 0.49 6.47 -2.90
C LEU A 43 -0.86 6.43 -3.65
N HIS A 44 -1.95 6.87 -3.03
CA HIS A 44 -3.23 6.95 -3.73
C HIS A 44 -3.19 8.06 -4.78
N ARG A 45 -3.54 7.74 -6.02
CA ARG A 45 -3.47 8.66 -7.18
C ARG A 45 -4.82 8.88 -7.87
N GLY A 46 -5.91 8.36 -7.32
CA GLY A 46 -7.24 8.50 -7.93
C GLY A 46 -7.35 7.89 -9.34
N THR A 47 -6.63 6.80 -9.61
CA THR A 47 -6.56 6.19 -10.96
C THR A 47 -7.94 5.77 -11.49
N GLU A 48 -8.80 5.22 -10.64
CA GLU A 48 -10.18 4.88 -11.00
C GLU A 48 -10.97 6.10 -11.50
N LYS A 49 -10.82 7.24 -10.82
CA LYS A 49 -11.50 8.48 -11.19
C LYS A 49 -11.00 9.03 -12.52
N LEU A 50 -9.69 8.92 -12.77
CA LEU A 50 -9.12 9.35 -14.05
C LEU A 50 -9.62 8.49 -15.21
N ALA A 51 -9.81 7.19 -14.97
CA ALA A 51 -10.29 6.25 -15.99
C ALA A 51 -11.74 6.53 -16.42
N GLU A 52 -12.60 7.04 -15.54
CA GLU A 52 -13.99 7.41 -15.87
C GLU A 52 -14.11 8.42 -17.02
N SER A 53 -13.13 9.30 -17.15
CA SER A 53 -13.16 10.41 -18.14
C SER A 53 -12.45 10.07 -19.45
N LYS A 54 -11.75 8.93 -19.52
CA LYS A 54 -10.84 8.59 -20.62
C LYS A 54 -11.40 7.43 -21.45
N PRO A 55 -11.24 7.48 -22.78
CA PRO A 55 -11.50 6.33 -23.64
C PRO A 55 -10.69 5.10 -23.19
N PHE A 56 -11.25 3.91 -23.37
CA PHE A 56 -10.65 2.65 -22.89
C PHE A 56 -9.19 2.45 -23.31
N ASN A 57 -8.85 2.80 -24.56
CA ASN A 57 -7.49 2.68 -25.10
C ASN A 57 -6.50 3.67 -24.49
N GLN A 58 -6.97 4.80 -23.92
CA GLN A 58 -6.11 5.74 -23.20
C GLN A 58 -5.91 5.35 -21.74
N SER A 59 -6.81 4.52 -21.20
CA SER A 59 -6.74 4.07 -19.81
C SER A 59 -5.78 2.90 -19.60
N ILE A 60 -5.40 2.16 -20.67
CA ILE A 60 -4.52 0.98 -20.57
C ILE A 60 -3.19 1.28 -19.88
N GLY A 61 -2.56 2.43 -20.20
CA GLY A 61 -1.29 2.83 -19.58
C GLY A 61 -1.38 3.12 -18.07
N TYR A 62 -2.58 3.30 -17.50
CA TYR A 62 -2.72 3.36 -16.05
C TYR A 62 -2.63 1.99 -15.39
N MET A 63 -3.00 0.92 -16.09
CA MET A 63 -3.08 -0.45 -15.54
C MET A 63 -1.69 -1.01 -15.22
N ASP A 64 -0.70 -0.73 -16.08
CA ASP A 64 0.73 -1.00 -15.84
C ASP A 64 1.26 -0.43 -14.52
N ARG A 65 0.67 0.67 -14.06
CA ARG A 65 1.16 1.43 -12.89
C ARG A 65 0.48 1.05 -11.59
N LEU A 66 -0.54 0.19 -11.64
CA LEU A 66 -1.24 -0.32 -10.46
C LEU A 66 -0.41 -1.44 -9.80
N ASP A 67 0.04 -2.42 -10.60
CA ASP A 67 1.08 -3.38 -10.23
C ASP A 67 2.30 -3.13 -11.11
N TYR A 68 3.24 -2.36 -10.56
CA TYR A 68 4.44 -1.92 -11.27
C TYR A 68 5.51 -3.02 -11.41
N VAL A 69 5.29 -4.22 -10.87
CA VAL A 69 6.20 -5.36 -11.06
C VAL A 69 5.65 -6.39 -12.08
N SER A 70 4.36 -6.34 -12.39
CA SER A 70 3.68 -7.30 -13.28
C SER A 70 2.84 -6.61 -14.36
N MET A 71 3.41 -5.63 -15.05
CA MET A 71 2.70 -4.74 -15.99
C MET A 71 1.78 -5.48 -16.99
N MET A 72 2.34 -6.46 -17.71
CA MET A 72 1.62 -7.21 -18.74
C MET A 72 0.42 -8.01 -18.19
N CYS A 73 0.50 -8.48 -16.93
CA CYS A 73 -0.61 -9.18 -16.29
C CYS A 73 -1.80 -8.24 -16.06
N ASN A 74 -1.52 -6.99 -15.65
CA ASN A 74 -2.56 -5.99 -15.43
C ASN A 74 -3.19 -5.50 -16.74
N GLU A 75 -2.41 -5.24 -17.79
CA GLU A 75 -2.99 -4.89 -19.10
C GLU A 75 -3.84 -6.02 -19.64
N HIS A 76 -3.36 -7.26 -19.53
CA HIS A 76 -4.10 -8.42 -19.98
C HIS A 76 -5.44 -8.55 -19.25
N ALA A 77 -5.45 -8.39 -17.92
CA ALA A 77 -6.68 -8.40 -17.13
C ALA A 77 -7.65 -7.28 -17.54
N TYR A 78 -7.14 -6.08 -17.83
CA TYR A 78 -7.96 -4.95 -18.26
C TYR A 78 -8.60 -5.16 -19.64
N VAL A 79 -7.89 -5.75 -20.60
CA VAL A 79 -8.42 -6.03 -21.95
C VAL A 79 -9.41 -7.22 -21.93
N ALA A 80 -9.25 -8.14 -20.98
CA ALA A 80 -10.11 -9.31 -20.83
C ALA A 80 -11.41 -9.06 -20.02
N ALA A 81 -11.54 -7.89 -19.38
CA ALA A 81 -12.72 -7.48 -18.59
C ALA A 81 -13.86 -6.94 -19.47
#